data_AF-A0A2A4XKS0-F1
#
_entry.id   AF-A0A2A4XKS0-F1
#
_cell.length_a   1.000
_cell.length_b   1.000
_cell.length_c   1.000
_cell.angle_alpha   90.00
_cell.angle_beta   90.00
_cell.angle_gamma   90.00
#
_symmetry.space_group_name_H-M   'P 1'
#
loop_
_entity.id
_entity.type
_entity.pdbx_description
1 polymer ?
#
loop_
_entity_poly.entity_id
_entity_poly.type
_entity_poly.pdbx_seq_one_letter_code
_entity_poly.pdbx_strand_id
1 'polypeptide(L)'
;MALNRKDRMKSNSTILHKIPAGVAGLIALILLAFNNSLIAIVAASTLIVVEFALGYAKSKAHAVLSQKNIQAKNQVSELGAELQQYQYSAHSLKMIGNNNMPIWAQQIDDCIQISTTEINELAQRFSGIVNDLRTIVGGKTAHDELSVVEIKERLESISSTLTKLVNMRTESQQEITEFASFTDKLEAMARDVGSIAEQTNLLALNAAIEAARAGDSGRGFAVVADEVRNLANRSGGIAADIIDNVTGVSEKFAHMSDKFTVNSELEGDLINVAGEHIEAVISQHEETRKERDEGIEHLAKFSSNITLEIENALVSMQFQDRVSQILGHVQHSMSELSELIENHQNVDIENFLEKMAGKYTTSSEREAHRKLTGTETTEASRESSEGDVVFF
;
A
#
# COMPACT_ATOMS: atom_id res chain seq x y z
N MET A 1 59.50 48.26 -14.02
CA MET A 1 60.47 49.19 -14.66
C MET A 1 61.06 50.12 -13.59
N ALA A 2 61.88 49.59 -12.66
CA ALA A 2 62.54 50.37 -11.58
C ALA A 2 63.71 49.61 -10.92
N LEU A 3 64.43 48.76 -11.68
CA LEU A 3 65.47 47.87 -11.14
C LEU A 3 66.88 48.16 -11.68
N ASN A 4 67.12 49.32 -12.30
CA ASN A 4 68.33 49.55 -13.09
C ASN A 4 69.26 50.68 -12.58
N ARG A 5 69.31 50.92 -11.27
CA ARG A 5 70.23 51.92 -10.67
C ARG A 5 71.18 51.42 -9.59
N LYS A 6 71.12 50.13 -9.20
CA LYS A 6 71.96 49.58 -8.11
C LYS A 6 73.20 48.80 -8.59
N ASP A 7 73.35 48.58 -9.89
CA ASP A 7 74.47 47.80 -10.47
C ASP A 7 75.68 48.62 -10.95
N ARG A 8 75.69 49.95 -10.82
CA ARG A 8 76.82 50.80 -11.27
C ARG A 8 77.91 51.10 -10.22
N MET A 9 77.88 50.49 -9.03
CA MET A 9 78.90 50.71 -7.97
C MET A 9 79.70 49.46 -7.55
N LYS A 10 79.81 48.45 -8.43
CA LYS A 10 80.58 47.22 -8.14
C LYS A 10 81.67 46.86 -9.17
N SER A 11 82.09 47.80 -10.01
CA SER A 11 83.12 47.52 -11.04
C SER A 11 84.51 48.11 -10.77
N ASN A 12 84.77 48.71 -9.60
CA ASN A 12 86.08 49.29 -9.26
C ASN A 12 86.86 48.55 -8.17
N SER A 13 86.39 47.42 -7.65
CA SER A 13 87.14 46.59 -6.66
C SER A 13 87.80 45.34 -7.26
N THR A 14 87.64 45.11 -8.56
CA THR A 14 88.06 43.87 -9.24
C THR A 14 89.54 43.81 -9.61
N ILE A 15 90.32 44.87 -9.36
CA ILE A 15 91.78 44.88 -9.60
C ILE A 15 92.55 44.44 -8.35
N LEU A 16 91.97 44.54 -7.14
CA LEU A 16 92.66 44.21 -5.89
C LEU A 16 92.62 42.70 -5.54
N HIS A 17 91.77 41.91 -6.18
CA HIS A 17 91.66 40.46 -5.93
C HIS A 17 92.61 39.60 -6.79
N LYS A 18 93.39 40.20 -7.70
CA LYS A 18 94.29 39.51 -8.64
C LYS A 18 95.77 39.54 -8.26
N ILE A 19 96.15 40.20 -7.16
CA ILE A 19 97.53 40.12 -6.66
C ILE A 19 97.59 38.88 -5.75
N PRO A 20 98.41 37.86 -6.07
CA PRO A 20 98.62 36.72 -5.18
C PRO A 20 99.16 37.26 -3.85
N ALA A 21 98.48 36.95 -2.74
CA ALA A 21 99.03 37.21 -1.42
C ALA A 21 100.39 36.48 -1.33
N GLY A 22 101.46 37.21 -0.98
CA GLY A 22 102.83 36.71 -0.95
C GLY A 22 103.80 37.40 -1.91
N VAL A 23 103.31 38.11 -2.94
CA VAL A 23 104.19 38.78 -3.93
C VAL A 23 104.87 40.01 -3.32
N ALA A 24 104.19 40.77 -2.46
CA ALA A 24 104.76 41.95 -1.81
C ALA A 24 105.77 41.57 -0.73
N GLY A 25 105.53 40.49 0.01
CA GLY A 25 106.45 39.95 1.02
C GLY A 25 107.70 39.35 0.41
N LEU A 26 107.58 38.70 -0.76
CA LEU A 26 108.73 38.27 -1.56
C LEU A 26 109.59 39.45 -2.02
N ILE A 27 108.97 40.55 -2.49
CA ILE A 27 109.69 41.77 -2.89
C ILE A 27 110.37 42.43 -1.67
N ALA A 28 109.72 42.45 -0.50
CA ALA A 28 110.29 42.97 0.74
C ALA A 28 111.52 42.16 1.20
N LEU A 29 111.46 40.83 1.11
CA LEU A 29 112.59 39.93 1.40
C LEU A 29 113.77 40.15 0.42
N ILE A 30 113.48 40.33 -0.86
CA ILE A 30 114.50 40.62 -1.89
C ILE A 30 115.15 41.98 -1.64
N LEU A 31 114.37 43.01 -1.25
CA LEU A 31 114.89 44.34 -0.92
C LEU A 31 115.84 44.31 0.29
N LEU A 32 115.50 43.54 1.33
CA LEU A 32 116.35 43.36 2.52
C LEU A 32 117.63 42.54 2.24
N ALA A 33 117.59 41.63 1.27
CA ALA A 33 118.74 40.78 0.94
C ALA A 33 119.85 41.51 0.15
N PHE A 34 119.50 42.53 -0.65
CA PHE A 34 120.45 43.22 -1.55
C PHE A 34 120.87 44.62 -1.10
N ASN A 35 120.14 45.29 -0.20
CA ASN A 35 120.42 46.66 0.20
C ASN A 35 120.06 46.92 1.68
N ASN A 36 121.08 47.16 2.52
CA ASN A 36 120.89 47.34 3.98
C ASN A 36 120.74 48.82 4.40
N SER A 37 120.39 49.71 3.45
CA SER A 37 120.10 51.11 3.77
C SER A 37 118.86 51.24 4.64
N LEU A 38 118.84 52.26 5.49
CA LEU A 38 117.71 52.55 6.39
C LEU A 38 116.39 52.74 5.61
N ILE A 39 116.47 53.27 4.38
CA ILE A 39 115.33 53.46 3.48
C ILE A 39 114.77 52.10 2.99
N ALA A 40 115.63 51.14 2.66
CA ALA A 40 115.21 49.82 2.19
C ALA A 40 114.52 49.00 3.29
N ILE A 41 115.01 49.10 4.54
CA ILE A 41 114.39 48.46 5.71
C ILE A 41 113.00 49.06 5.97
N VAL A 42 112.86 50.38 5.92
CA VAL A 42 111.57 51.06 6.09
C VAL A 42 110.61 50.65 4.96
N ALA A 43 111.04 50.63 3.70
CA ALA A 43 110.22 50.21 2.57
C ALA A 43 109.78 48.73 2.64
N ALA A 44 110.66 47.83 3.06
CA ALA A 44 110.32 46.42 3.26
C ALA A 44 109.34 46.23 4.43
N SER A 45 109.54 46.95 5.55
CA SER A 45 108.63 46.89 6.70
C SER A 45 107.24 47.41 6.38
N THR A 46 107.12 48.50 5.60
CA THR A 46 105.82 49.02 5.17
C THR A 46 105.13 48.06 4.20
N LEU A 47 105.86 47.43 3.28
CA LEU A 47 105.31 46.39 2.39
C LEU A 47 104.75 45.19 3.16
N ILE A 48 105.45 44.69 4.17
CA ILE A 48 104.99 43.56 5.01
C ILE A 48 103.75 43.96 5.81
N VAL A 49 103.72 45.16 6.38
CA VAL A 49 102.54 45.67 7.12
C VAL A 49 101.33 45.82 6.19
N VAL A 50 101.53 46.36 4.98
CA VAL A 50 100.46 46.48 3.97
C VAL A 50 99.96 45.11 3.54
N GLU A 51 100.84 44.13 3.35
CA GLU A 51 100.45 42.76 2.97
C GLU A 51 99.69 42.05 4.09
N PHE A 52 100.12 42.21 5.35
CA PHE A 52 99.40 41.67 6.50
C PHE A 52 98.02 42.33 6.66
N ALA A 53 97.94 43.66 6.48
CA ALA A 53 96.67 44.39 6.52
C ALA A 53 95.71 43.96 5.40
N LEU A 54 96.21 43.78 4.17
CA LEU A 54 95.44 43.26 3.03
C LEU A 54 95.00 41.80 3.25
N GLY A 55 95.89 40.95 3.78
CA GLY A 55 95.59 39.56 4.12
C GLY A 55 94.53 39.45 5.21
N TYR A 56 94.63 40.27 6.26
CA TYR A 56 93.63 40.36 7.31
C TYR A 56 92.28 40.86 6.77
N ALA A 57 92.28 41.92 5.95
CA ALA A 57 91.07 42.43 5.31
C ALA A 57 90.42 41.39 4.39
N LYS A 58 91.21 40.63 3.61
CA LYS A 58 90.74 39.55 2.75
C LYS A 58 90.20 38.37 3.55
N SER A 59 90.89 37.95 4.61
CA SER A 59 90.43 36.89 5.51
C SER A 59 89.11 37.26 6.19
N LYS A 60 89.00 38.49 6.71
CA LYS A 60 87.77 39.02 7.28
C LYS A 60 86.65 39.10 6.24
N ALA A 61 86.95 39.54 5.01
CA ALA A 61 85.99 39.56 3.92
C ALA A 61 85.50 38.16 3.53
N HIS A 62 86.40 37.16 3.44
CA HIS A 62 86.03 35.77 3.18
C HIS A 62 85.23 35.16 4.33
N ALA A 63 85.58 35.44 5.58
CA ALA A 63 84.83 34.98 6.75
C ALA A 63 83.38 35.50 6.71
N VAL A 64 83.21 36.81 6.50
CA VAL A 64 81.87 37.44 6.36
C VAL A 64 81.12 36.89 5.14
N LEU A 65 81.80 36.71 4.00
CA LEU A 65 81.17 36.14 2.80
C LEU A 65 80.74 34.67 3.02
N SER A 66 81.57 33.88 3.70
CA SER A 66 81.26 32.48 4.03
C SER A 66 80.07 32.39 4.99
N GLN A 67 79.99 33.26 5.98
CA GLN A 67 78.87 33.33 6.92
C GLN A 67 77.57 33.72 6.20
N LYS A 68 77.61 34.72 5.30
CA LYS A 68 76.46 35.09 4.46
C LYS A 68 76.03 33.95 3.54
N ASN A 69 76.98 33.20 2.96
CA ASN A 69 76.67 32.03 2.14
C ASN A 69 76.03 30.89 2.96
N ILE A 70 76.49 30.65 4.19
CA ILE A 70 75.89 29.67 5.10
C ILE A 70 74.46 30.11 5.48
N GLN A 71 74.26 31.38 5.83
CA GLN A 71 72.93 31.94 6.13
C GLN A 71 71.99 31.82 4.93
N ALA A 72 72.44 32.20 3.73
CA ALA A 72 71.64 32.06 2.51
C ALA A 72 71.30 30.59 2.20
N LYS A 73 72.25 29.67 2.41
CA LYS A 73 72.01 28.23 2.23
C LYS A 73 70.97 27.70 3.21
N ASN A 74 71.02 28.14 4.46
CA ASN A 74 70.02 27.76 5.47
C ASN A 74 68.63 28.31 5.11
N GLN A 75 68.52 29.57 4.69
CA GLN A 75 67.24 30.15 4.24
C GLN A 75 66.67 29.43 3.02
N VAL A 76 67.50 29.05 2.04
CA VAL A 76 67.06 28.27 0.88
C VAL A 76 66.59 26.87 1.29
N SER A 77 67.27 26.25 2.26
CA SER A 77 66.84 24.94 2.79
C SER A 77 65.52 25.02 3.54
N GLU A 78 65.32 26.08 4.33
CA GLU A 78 64.08 26.34 5.08
C GLU A 78 62.91 26.62 4.13
N LEU A 79 63.11 27.50 3.14
CA LEU A 79 62.13 27.78 2.10
C LEU A 79 61.82 26.53 1.26
N GLY A 80 62.82 25.68 1.00
CA GLY A 80 62.63 24.40 0.30
C GLY A 80 61.76 23.42 1.08
N ALA A 81 61.94 23.34 2.40
CA ALA A 81 61.10 22.52 3.28
C ALA A 81 59.66 23.05 3.34
N GLU A 82 59.49 24.37 3.44
CA GLU A 82 58.18 25.03 3.43
C GLU A 82 57.45 24.79 2.10
N LEU A 83 58.16 24.91 0.97
CA LEU A 83 57.59 24.65 -0.37
C LEU A 83 57.16 23.19 -0.54
N GLN A 84 57.95 22.23 -0.03
CA GLN A 84 57.56 20.82 -0.03
C GLN A 84 56.29 20.56 0.79
N GLN A 85 56.16 21.21 1.95
CA GLN A 85 54.96 21.12 2.78
C GLN A 85 53.74 21.68 2.03
N TYR A 86 53.86 22.84 1.39
CA TYR A 86 52.78 23.40 0.56
C TYR A 86 52.39 22.48 -0.60
N GLN A 87 53.37 21.88 -1.30
CA GLN A 87 53.11 20.94 -2.39
C GLN A 87 52.36 19.69 -1.91
N TYR A 88 52.71 19.15 -0.73
CA TYR A 88 52.03 18.01 -0.14
C TYR A 88 50.57 18.34 0.22
N SER A 89 50.32 19.50 0.83
CA SER A 89 48.97 19.96 1.16
C SER A 89 48.13 20.21 -0.09
N ALA A 90 48.70 20.85 -1.13
CA ALA A 90 48.02 21.09 -2.41
C ALA A 90 47.68 19.77 -3.13
N HIS A 91 48.61 18.80 -3.13
CA HIS A 91 48.35 17.49 -3.69
C HIS A 91 47.24 16.75 -2.95
N SER A 92 47.25 16.78 -1.61
CA SER A 92 46.21 16.15 -0.79
C SER A 92 44.83 16.77 -1.04
N LEU A 93 44.75 18.09 -1.14
CA LEU A 93 43.50 18.79 -1.48
C LEU A 93 43.00 18.42 -2.87
N LYS A 94 43.90 18.28 -3.85
CA LYS A 94 43.57 17.82 -5.20
C LYS A 94 43.03 16.40 -5.21
N MET A 95 43.59 15.50 -4.39
CA MET A 95 43.05 14.13 -4.25
C MET A 95 41.67 14.12 -3.62
N ILE A 96 41.39 15.00 -2.65
CA ILE A 96 40.05 15.15 -2.06
C ILE A 96 39.06 15.69 -3.10
N GLY A 97 39.45 16.72 -3.86
CA GLY A 97 38.66 17.27 -4.95
C GLY A 97 38.38 16.22 -6.02
N ASN A 98 39.40 15.60 -6.60
CA ASN A 98 39.22 14.73 -7.77
C ASN A 98 38.62 13.35 -7.44
N ASN A 99 38.79 12.84 -6.22
CA ASN A 99 38.33 11.49 -5.88
C ASN A 99 37.13 11.51 -4.93
N ASN A 100 37.21 12.23 -3.81
CA ASN A 100 36.19 12.13 -2.76
C ASN A 100 34.96 12.98 -3.06
N MET A 101 35.12 14.20 -3.59
CA MET A 101 33.97 15.07 -3.89
C MET A 101 33.00 14.46 -4.91
N PRO A 102 33.45 13.89 -6.05
CA PRO A 102 32.56 13.22 -6.99
C PRO A 102 31.82 12.03 -6.38
N ILE A 103 32.47 11.25 -5.51
CA ILE A 103 31.83 10.12 -4.83
C ILE A 103 30.71 10.61 -3.92
N TRP A 104 30.98 11.62 -3.10
CA TRP A 104 29.95 12.18 -2.22
C TRP A 104 28.83 12.88 -3.01
N ALA A 105 29.16 13.60 -4.08
CA ALA A 105 28.18 14.21 -4.96
C ALA A 105 27.26 13.15 -5.60
N GLN A 106 27.81 12.02 -6.07
CA GLN A 106 27.02 10.91 -6.59
C GLN A 106 26.16 10.26 -5.50
N GLN A 107 26.70 10.03 -4.29
CA GLN A 107 25.92 9.47 -3.18
C GLN A 107 24.75 10.36 -2.78
N ILE A 108 24.93 11.68 -2.83
CA ILE A 108 23.86 12.64 -2.57
C ILE A 108 22.82 12.59 -3.70
N ASP A 109 23.25 12.54 -4.96
CA ASP A 109 22.35 12.41 -6.11
C ASP A 109 21.51 11.12 -6.03
N ASP A 110 22.15 9.99 -5.77
CA ASP A 110 21.48 8.70 -5.56
C ASP A 110 20.44 8.80 -4.42
N CYS A 111 20.78 9.47 -3.31
CA CYS A 111 19.87 9.69 -2.19
C CYS A 111 18.65 10.53 -2.58
N ILE A 112 18.83 11.58 -3.40
CA ILE A 112 17.74 12.42 -3.91
C ILE A 112 16.83 11.60 -4.82
N GLN A 113 17.40 10.84 -5.77
CA GLN A 113 16.64 10.01 -6.71
C GLN A 113 15.82 8.95 -5.97
N ILE A 114 16.47 8.15 -5.12
CA ILE A 114 15.82 7.09 -4.33
C ILE A 114 14.68 7.68 -3.49
N SER A 115 14.96 8.77 -2.76
CA SER A 115 13.95 9.39 -1.91
C SER A 115 12.74 9.89 -2.71
N THR A 116 12.96 10.47 -3.88
CA THR A 116 11.90 11.03 -4.72
C THR A 116 11.05 9.93 -5.37
N THR A 117 11.68 8.85 -5.83
CA THR A 117 10.96 7.71 -6.41
C THR A 117 10.09 7.00 -5.37
N GLU A 118 10.66 6.66 -4.21
CA GLU A 118 9.94 5.95 -3.13
C GLU A 118 8.72 6.74 -2.63
N ILE A 119 8.85 8.07 -2.53
CA ILE A 119 7.75 8.91 -2.06
C ILE A 119 6.64 9.05 -3.08
N ASN A 120 6.96 9.16 -4.36
CA ASN A 120 5.95 9.15 -5.42
C ASN A 120 5.19 7.82 -5.46
N GLU A 121 5.89 6.68 -5.34
CA GLU A 121 5.22 5.38 -5.24
C GLU A 121 4.30 5.29 -4.02
N LEU A 122 4.76 5.78 -2.86
CA LEU A 122 3.99 5.78 -1.63
C LEU A 122 2.72 6.64 -1.77
N ALA A 123 2.82 7.83 -2.36
CA ALA A 123 1.68 8.71 -2.60
C ALA A 123 0.64 8.07 -3.54
N GLN A 124 1.10 7.39 -4.60
CA GLN A 124 0.22 6.69 -5.52
C GLN A 124 -0.53 5.53 -4.84
N ARG A 125 0.15 4.77 -3.97
CA ARG A 125 -0.49 3.70 -3.18
C ARG A 125 -1.56 4.24 -2.24
N PHE A 126 -1.28 5.36 -1.56
CA PHE A 126 -2.26 5.99 -0.68
C PHE A 126 -3.50 6.48 -1.44
N SER A 127 -3.33 7.11 -2.60
CA SER A 127 -4.45 7.53 -3.45
C SER A 127 -5.32 6.34 -3.90
N GLY A 128 -4.69 5.21 -4.24
CA GLY A 128 -5.39 3.96 -4.51
C GLY A 128 -6.23 3.47 -3.32
N ILE A 129 -5.65 3.45 -2.12
CA ILE A 129 -6.34 3.04 -0.88
C ILE A 129 -7.56 3.92 -0.59
N VAL A 130 -7.43 5.25 -0.73
CA VAL A 130 -8.56 6.18 -0.53
C VAL A 130 -9.69 5.89 -1.50
N ASN A 131 -9.36 5.65 -2.78
CA ASN A 131 -10.37 5.37 -3.80
C ASN A 131 -11.06 4.02 -3.56
N ASP A 132 -10.32 2.98 -3.21
CA ASP A 132 -10.88 1.66 -2.87
C ASP A 132 -11.81 1.75 -1.67
N LEU A 133 -11.40 2.44 -0.60
CA LEU A 133 -12.23 2.67 0.58
C LEU A 133 -13.51 3.45 0.25
N ARG A 134 -13.42 4.49 -0.57
CA ARG A 134 -14.59 5.25 -1.03
C ARG A 134 -15.55 4.38 -1.83
N THR A 135 -15.03 3.44 -2.61
CA THR A 135 -15.83 2.50 -3.40
C THR A 135 -16.51 1.46 -2.51
N ILE A 136 -15.83 0.95 -1.48
CA ILE A 136 -16.41 0.02 -0.51
C ILE A 136 -17.53 0.70 0.31
N VAL A 137 -17.30 1.93 0.76
CA VAL A 137 -18.27 2.71 1.55
C VAL A 137 -19.45 3.18 0.68
N GLY A 138 -19.20 3.63 -0.55
CA GLY A 138 -20.24 4.09 -1.47
C GLY A 138 -20.97 2.98 -2.23
N GLY A 139 -20.44 1.75 -2.21
CA GLY A 139 -20.77 0.70 -3.17
C GLY A 139 -21.99 -0.17 -2.87
N LYS A 140 -22.57 -0.19 -1.65
CA LYS A 140 -23.70 -1.10 -1.37
C LYS A 140 -24.68 -0.58 -0.33
N THR A 141 -25.84 -0.12 -0.81
CA THR A 141 -27.09 -0.05 -0.05
C THR A 141 -28.30 -0.51 -0.87
N ALA A 142 -28.32 -0.28 -2.19
CA ALA A 142 -29.52 -0.52 -2.99
C ALA A 142 -29.87 -2.00 -3.29
N HIS A 143 -28.88 -2.91 -3.39
CA HIS A 143 -29.18 -4.30 -3.77
C HIS A 143 -29.61 -5.19 -2.59
N ASP A 144 -29.27 -4.81 -1.36
CA ASP A 144 -29.50 -5.64 -0.18
C ASP A 144 -30.85 -5.35 0.49
N GLU A 145 -31.36 -4.12 0.38
CA GLU A 145 -32.66 -3.74 0.94
C GLU A 145 -33.83 -4.42 0.18
N LEU A 146 -33.65 -4.66 -1.13
CA LEU A 146 -34.58 -5.44 -1.95
C LEU A 146 -34.60 -6.93 -1.56
N SER A 147 -33.48 -7.48 -1.06
CA SER A 147 -33.38 -8.90 -0.68
C SER A 147 -34.23 -9.24 0.55
N VAL A 148 -34.31 -8.34 1.53
CA VAL A 148 -35.04 -8.60 2.79
C VAL A 148 -36.56 -8.64 2.55
N VAL A 149 -37.06 -7.67 1.79
CA VAL A 149 -38.49 -7.61 1.43
C VAL A 149 -38.86 -8.83 0.60
N GLU A 150 -38.01 -9.23 -0.35
CA GLU A 150 -38.25 -10.41 -1.18
C GLU A 150 -38.24 -11.72 -0.36
N ILE A 151 -37.31 -11.87 0.59
CA ILE A 151 -37.28 -13.03 1.49
C ILE A 151 -38.55 -13.10 2.33
N LYS A 152 -38.97 -11.97 2.92
CA LYS A 152 -40.20 -11.90 3.72
C LYS A 152 -41.44 -12.27 2.88
N GLU A 153 -41.60 -11.66 1.70
CA GLU A 153 -42.72 -11.94 0.80
C GLU A 153 -42.76 -13.42 0.37
N ARG A 154 -41.60 -14.03 0.10
CA ARG A 154 -41.50 -15.45 -0.24
C ARG A 154 -41.90 -16.35 0.93
N LEU A 155 -41.47 -16.03 2.16
CA LEU A 155 -41.82 -16.82 3.35
C LEU A 155 -43.31 -16.68 3.69
N GLU A 156 -43.88 -15.49 3.57
CA GLU A 156 -45.33 -15.26 3.73
C GLU A 156 -46.14 -16.02 2.66
N SER A 157 -45.65 -16.07 1.42
CA SER A 157 -46.26 -16.86 0.35
C SER A 157 -46.27 -18.37 0.63
N ILE A 158 -45.18 -18.89 1.22
CA ILE A 158 -45.09 -20.29 1.65
C ILE A 158 -46.13 -20.57 2.75
N SER A 159 -46.19 -19.72 3.78
CA SER A 159 -47.18 -19.85 4.84
C SER A 159 -48.62 -19.82 4.30
N SER A 160 -48.91 -18.90 3.37
CA SER A 160 -50.22 -18.84 2.69
C SER A 160 -50.55 -20.13 1.93
N THR A 161 -49.57 -20.72 1.26
CA THR A 161 -49.75 -21.96 0.49
C THR A 161 -50.03 -23.15 1.42
N LEU A 162 -49.35 -23.23 2.57
CA LEU A 162 -49.59 -24.26 3.58
C LEU A 162 -51.01 -24.16 4.15
N THR A 163 -51.48 -22.96 4.48
CA THR A 163 -52.85 -22.75 4.96
C THR A 163 -53.89 -23.16 3.91
N LYS A 164 -53.65 -22.86 2.63
CA LYS A 164 -54.53 -23.32 1.53
C LYS A 164 -54.58 -24.84 1.43
N LEU A 165 -53.45 -25.52 1.62
CA LEU A 165 -53.37 -26.98 1.58
C LEU A 165 -54.24 -27.62 2.67
N VAL A 166 -54.18 -27.08 3.90
CA VAL A 166 -55.03 -27.56 5.01
C VAL A 166 -56.52 -27.32 4.75
N ASN A 167 -56.88 -26.19 4.14
CA ASN A 167 -58.27 -25.92 3.78
C ASN A 167 -58.78 -26.92 2.71
N MET A 168 -58.01 -27.14 1.64
CA MET A 168 -58.35 -28.12 0.60
C MET A 168 -58.50 -29.54 1.15
N ARG A 169 -57.64 -29.92 2.11
CA ARG A 169 -57.72 -31.20 2.80
C ARG A 169 -58.98 -31.32 3.66
N THR A 170 -59.36 -30.24 4.35
CA THR A 170 -60.59 -30.18 5.17
C THR A 170 -61.84 -30.33 4.30
N GLU A 171 -61.88 -29.66 3.15
CA GLU A 171 -62.93 -29.82 2.14
C GLU A 171 -63.02 -31.27 1.64
N SER A 172 -61.87 -31.88 1.31
CA SER A 172 -61.82 -33.30 0.87
C SER A 172 -62.35 -34.27 1.93
N GLN A 173 -62.06 -34.01 3.22
CA GLN A 173 -62.57 -34.83 4.33
C GLN A 173 -64.10 -34.71 4.46
N GLN A 174 -64.66 -33.52 4.21
CA GLN A 174 -66.10 -33.32 4.20
C GLN A 174 -66.77 -34.09 3.05
N GLU A 175 -66.20 -34.02 1.83
CA GLU A 175 -66.70 -34.77 0.68
C GLU A 175 -66.72 -36.29 0.93
N ILE A 176 -65.69 -36.83 1.58
CA ILE A 176 -65.63 -38.26 1.95
C ILE A 176 -66.74 -38.63 2.93
N THR A 177 -66.99 -37.78 3.92
CA THR A 177 -68.05 -37.99 4.90
C THR A 177 -69.43 -37.98 4.23
N GLU A 178 -69.64 -37.08 3.27
CA GLU A 178 -70.86 -37.03 2.46
C GLU A 178 -71.00 -38.28 1.57
N PHE A 179 -69.91 -38.73 0.92
CA PHE A 179 -69.88 -39.97 0.13
C PHE A 179 -70.19 -41.23 0.96
N ALA A 180 -69.67 -41.32 2.18
CA ALA A 180 -70.00 -42.41 3.09
C ALA A 180 -71.51 -42.45 3.36
N SER A 181 -72.14 -41.30 3.63
CA SER A 181 -73.59 -41.21 3.83
C SER A 181 -74.40 -41.62 2.59
N PHE A 182 -73.88 -41.38 1.39
CA PHE A 182 -74.53 -41.79 0.14
C PHE A 182 -74.42 -43.31 -0.07
N THR A 183 -73.30 -43.88 0.35
CA THR A 183 -73.04 -45.33 0.32
C THR A 183 -74.01 -46.08 1.23
N ASP A 184 -74.27 -45.56 2.44
CA ASP A 184 -75.28 -46.11 3.36
C ASP A 184 -76.69 -46.11 2.74
N LYS A 185 -77.05 -45.05 2.01
CA LYS A 185 -78.35 -44.97 1.30
C LYS A 185 -78.44 -45.99 0.17
N LEU A 186 -77.35 -46.22 -0.57
CA LEU A 186 -77.30 -47.24 -1.61
C LEU A 186 -77.44 -48.65 -1.04
N GLU A 187 -76.83 -48.92 0.11
CA GLU A 187 -76.98 -50.20 0.80
C GLU A 187 -78.45 -50.43 1.19
N ALA A 188 -79.10 -49.43 1.78
CA ALA A 188 -80.51 -49.50 2.15
C ALA A 188 -81.42 -49.78 0.93
N MET A 189 -81.21 -49.07 -0.17
CA MET A 189 -81.97 -49.30 -1.42
C MET A 189 -81.73 -50.71 -1.99
N ALA A 190 -80.50 -51.20 -1.95
CA ALA A 190 -80.18 -52.55 -2.42
C ALA A 190 -80.84 -53.63 -1.56
N ARG A 191 -80.88 -53.44 -0.22
CA ARG A 191 -81.63 -54.31 0.70
C ARG A 191 -83.13 -54.29 0.40
N ASP A 192 -83.70 -53.13 0.11
CA ASP A 192 -85.11 -53.01 -0.26
C ASP A 192 -85.41 -53.75 -1.57
N VAL A 193 -84.56 -53.62 -2.59
CA VAL A 193 -84.68 -54.38 -3.85
C VAL A 193 -84.59 -55.89 -3.61
N GLY A 194 -83.67 -56.33 -2.75
CA GLY A 194 -83.55 -57.73 -2.34
C GLY A 194 -84.83 -58.26 -1.67
N SER A 195 -85.41 -57.48 -0.75
CA SER A 195 -86.68 -57.79 -0.09
C SER A 195 -87.85 -57.88 -1.08
N ILE A 196 -87.94 -56.95 -2.03
CA ILE A 196 -88.97 -56.97 -3.08
C ILE A 196 -88.79 -58.19 -3.98
N ALA A 197 -87.55 -58.53 -4.33
CA ALA A 197 -87.24 -59.71 -5.13
C ALA A 197 -87.66 -61.01 -4.41
N GLU A 198 -87.39 -61.13 -3.10
CA GLU A 198 -87.83 -62.26 -2.29
C GLU A 198 -89.36 -62.37 -2.21
N GLN A 199 -90.05 -61.25 -1.96
CA GLN A 199 -91.51 -61.21 -1.95
C GLN A 199 -92.11 -61.59 -3.31
N THR A 200 -91.52 -61.10 -4.41
CA THR A 200 -91.94 -61.42 -5.78
C THR A 200 -91.72 -62.89 -6.09
N ASN A 201 -90.60 -63.47 -5.64
CA ASN A 201 -90.30 -64.89 -5.78
C ASN A 201 -91.35 -65.76 -5.05
N LEU A 202 -91.77 -65.36 -3.84
CA LEU A 202 -92.84 -66.02 -3.10
C LEU A 202 -94.21 -65.89 -3.79
N LEU A 203 -94.56 -64.71 -4.31
CA LEU A 203 -95.77 -64.48 -5.09
C LEU A 203 -95.81 -65.35 -6.36
N ALA A 204 -94.69 -65.40 -7.09
CA ALA A 204 -94.54 -66.22 -8.29
C ALA A 204 -94.65 -67.72 -7.98
N LEU A 205 -94.07 -68.17 -6.85
CA LEU A 205 -94.21 -69.55 -6.37
C LEU A 205 -95.68 -69.89 -6.08
N ASN A 206 -96.41 -69.02 -5.38
CA ASN A 206 -97.83 -69.21 -5.11
C ASN A 206 -98.65 -69.25 -6.41
N ALA A 207 -98.32 -68.40 -7.39
CA ALA A 207 -98.97 -68.40 -8.70
C ALA A 207 -98.67 -69.68 -9.51
N ALA A 208 -97.44 -70.20 -9.46
CA ALA A 208 -97.07 -71.45 -10.11
C ALA A 208 -97.82 -72.64 -9.50
N ILE A 209 -97.97 -72.67 -8.16
CA ILE A 209 -98.77 -73.68 -7.45
C ILE A 209 -100.23 -73.64 -7.90
N GLU A 210 -100.84 -72.46 -7.97
CA GLU A 210 -102.25 -72.33 -8.36
C GLU A 210 -102.46 -72.62 -9.86
N ALA A 211 -101.49 -72.26 -10.71
CA ALA A 211 -101.50 -72.61 -12.13
C ALA A 211 -101.42 -74.14 -12.34
N ALA A 212 -100.61 -74.85 -11.55
CA ALA A 212 -100.57 -76.31 -11.55
C ALA A 212 -101.90 -76.92 -11.08
N ARG A 213 -102.56 -76.28 -10.10
CA ARG A 213 -103.86 -76.70 -9.56
C ARG A 213 -105.01 -76.57 -10.56
N ALA A 214 -104.94 -75.58 -11.46
CA ALA A 214 -105.90 -75.36 -12.54
C ALA A 214 -105.75 -76.33 -13.74
N GLY A 215 -104.74 -77.22 -13.73
CA GLY A 215 -104.53 -78.23 -14.76
C GLY A 215 -104.27 -77.66 -16.15
N ASP A 216 -104.93 -78.19 -17.19
CA ASP A 216 -104.70 -77.78 -18.58
C ASP A 216 -105.02 -76.30 -18.85
N SER A 217 -106.00 -75.74 -18.14
CA SER A 217 -106.36 -74.31 -18.26
C SER A 217 -105.31 -73.37 -17.65
N GLY A 218 -104.41 -73.87 -16.80
CA GLY A 218 -103.37 -73.10 -16.12
C GLY A 218 -102.00 -73.08 -16.80
N ARG A 219 -101.78 -73.86 -17.88
CA ARG A 219 -100.44 -74.01 -18.51
C ARG A 219 -99.79 -72.69 -18.91
N GLY A 220 -100.56 -71.74 -19.45
CA GLY A 220 -100.02 -70.43 -19.83
C GLY A 220 -99.57 -69.60 -18.62
N PHE A 221 -100.32 -69.66 -17.51
CA PHE A 221 -99.97 -68.98 -16.26
C PHE A 221 -98.76 -69.61 -15.57
N ALA A 222 -98.60 -70.93 -15.67
CA ALA A 222 -97.44 -71.63 -15.10
C ALA A 222 -96.11 -71.14 -15.73
N VAL A 223 -96.07 -70.97 -17.06
CA VAL A 223 -94.88 -70.45 -17.77
C VAL A 223 -94.55 -69.02 -17.33
N VAL A 224 -95.57 -68.16 -17.21
CA VAL A 224 -95.38 -66.78 -16.74
C VAL A 224 -94.89 -66.75 -15.29
N ALA A 225 -95.47 -67.59 -14.42
CA ALA A 225 -95.07 -67.67 -13.02
C ALA A 225 -93.61 -68.12 -12.86
N ASP A 226 -93.17 -69.13 -13.63
CA ASP A 226 -91.77 -69.57 -13.63
C ASP A 226 -90.81 -68.49 -14.14
N GLU A 227 -91.20 -67.73 -15.17
CA GLU A 227 -90.38 -66.63 -15.68
C GLU A 227 -90.27 -65.48 -14.66
N VAL A 228 -91.39 -65.10 -14.02
CA VAL A 228 -91.39 -64.10 -12.93
C VAL A 228 -90.54 -64.58 -11.76
N ARG A 229 -90.58 -65.87 -11.42
CA ARG A 229 -89.75 -66.47 -10.37
C ARG A 229 -88.26 -66.40 -10.72
N ASN A 230 -87.89 -66.69 -11.97
CA ASN A 230 -86.51 -66.55 -12.44
C ASN A 230 -86.04 -65.10 -12.39
N LEU A 231 -86.87 -64.16 -12.85
CA LEU A 231 -86.58 -62.73 -12.80
C LEU A 231 -86.38 -62.23 -11.37
N ALA A 232 -87.23 -62.68 -10.44
CA ALA A 232 -87.11 -62.36 -9.01
C ALA A 232 -85.81 -62.89 -8.40
N ASN A 233 -85.43 -64.15 -8.66
CA ASN A 233 -84.15 -64.69 -8.19
C ASN A 233 -82.94 -63.94 -8.76
N ARG A 234 -82.98 -63.58 -10.05
CA ARG A 234 -81.93 -62.77 -10.68
C ARG A 234 -81.84 -61.37 -10.05
N SER A 235 -82.97 -60.72 -9.78
CA SER A 235 -82.99 -59.42 -9.09
C SER A 235 -82.43 -59.52 -7.67
N GLY A 236 -82.73 -60.60 -6.93
CA GLY A 236 -82.16 -60.85 -5.61
C GLY A 236 -80.64 -61.05 -5.64
N GLY A 237 -80.13 -61.78 -6.63
CA GLY A 237 -78.69 -61.92 -6.84
C GLY A 237 -77.99 -60.60 -7.15
N ILE A 238 -78.57 -59.78 -8.04
CA ILE A 238 -78.04 -58.44 -8.35
C ILE A 238 -78.06 -57.54 -7.11
N ALA A 239 -79.11 -57.60 -6.29
CA ALA A 239 -79.18 -56.85 -5.04
C ALA A 239 -78.06 -57.25 -4.06
N ALA A 240 -77.77 -58.55 -3.93
CA ALA A 240 -76.66 -59.05 -3.12
C ALA A 240 -75.30 -58.55 -3.63
N ASP A 241 -75.05 -58.63 -4.95
CA ASP A 241 -73.83 -58.10 -5.56
C ASP A 241 -73.65 -56.59 -5.31
N ILE A 242 -74.74 -55.82 -5.35
CA ILE A 242 -74.70 -54.38 -5.02
C ILE A 242 -74.32 -54.18 -3.55
N ILE A 243 -74.91 -54.93 -2.62
CA ILE A 243 -74.58 -54.84 -1.18
C ILE A 243 -73.10 -55.13 -0.94
N ASP A 244 -72.55 -56.18 -1.53
CA ASP A 244 -71.14 -56.54 -1.39
C ASP A 244 -70.20 -55.43 -1.91
N ASN A 245 -70.52 -54.87 -3.09
CA ASN A 245 -69.74 -53.78 -3.67
C ASN A 245 -69.83 -52.49 -2.82
N VAL A 246 -71.02 -52.14 -2.35
CA VAL A 246 -71.26 -50.97 -1.49
C VAL A 246 -70.52 -51.10 -0.16
N THR A 247 -70.53 -52.29 0.44
CA THR A 247 -69.77 -52.60 1.67
C THR A 247 -68.27 -52.41 1.45
N GLY A 248 -67.72 -52.95 0.35
CA GLY A 248 -66.30 -52.77 0.02
C GLY A 248 -65.91 -51.31 -0.28
N VAL A 249 -66.84 -50.49 -0.79
CA VAL A 249 -66.63 -49.04 -0.95
C VAL A 249 -66.67 -48.32 0.39
N SER A 250 -67.60 -48.69 1.28
CA SER A 250 -67.72 -48.11 2.63
C SER A 250 -66.46 -48.36 3.46
N GLU A 251 -65.91 -49.58 3.42
CA GLU A 251 -64.64 -49.91 4.08
C GLU A 251 -63.47 -49.04 3.58
N LYS A 252 -63.41 -48.78 2.26
CA LYS A 252 -62.38 -47.90 1.68
C LYS A 252 -62.54 -46.46 2.15
N PHE A 253 -63.77 -45.94 2.27
CA PHE A 253 -64.02 -44.61 2.81
C PHE A 253 -63.67 -44.51 4.29
N ALA A 254 -63.97 -45.53 5.09
CA ALA A 254 -63.57 -45.58 6.50
C ALA A 254 -62.04 -45.52 6.65
N HIS A 255 -61.32 -46.36 5.90
CA HIS A 255 -59.85 -46.35 5.90
C HIS A 255 -59.28 -45.01 5.40
N MET A 256 -59.93 -44.38 4.43
CA MET A 256 -59.52 -43.06 3.95
C MET A 256 -59.75 -41.98 5.02
N SER A 257 -60.87 -42.02 5.73
CA SER A 257 -61.15 -41.10 6.86
C SER A 257 -60.13 -41.24 8.00
N ASP A 258 -59.71 -42.46 8.33
CA ASP A 258 -58.64 -42.68 9.32
C ASP A 258 -57.31 -42.07 8.87
N LYS A 259 -56.94 -42.30 7.60
CA LYS A 259 -55.73 -41.71 6.98
C LYS A 259 -55.77 -40.18 7.03
N PHE A 260 -56.91 -39.57 6.74
CA PHE A 260 -57.06 -38.13 6.84
C PHE A 260 -56.87 -37.66 8.28
N THR A 261 -57.46 -38.31 9.28
CA THR A 261 -57.31 -37.92 10.70
C THR A 261 -55.84 -37.87 11.12
N VAL A 262 -55.07 -38.93 10.80
CA VAL A 262 -53.63 -38.98 11.08
C VAL A 262 -52.86 -37.88 10.34
N ASN A 263 -53.17 -37.65 9.07
CA ASN A 263 -52.55 -36.55 8.31
C ASN A 263 -52.88 -35.17 8.88
N SER A 264 -54.05 -34.99 9.51
CA SER A 264 -54.46 -33.72 10.13
C SER A 264 -53.51 -33.29 11.23
N GLU A 265 -53.13 -34.23 12.09
CA GLU A 265 -52.24 -33.97 13.21
C GLU A 265 -50.84 -33.63 12.69
N LEU A 266 -50.34 -34.42 11.75
CA LEU A 266 -49.05 -34.20 11.11
C LEU A 266 -48.97 -32.85 10.38
N GLU A 267 -50.01 -32.47 9.64
CA GLU A 267 -50.09 -31.19 8.93
C GLU A 267 -50.12 -30.00 9.91
N GLY A 268 -50.86 -30.12 11.02
CA GLY A 268 -50.90 -29.10 12.07
C GLY A 268 -49.52 -28.86 12.69
N ASP A 269 -48.82 -29.94 13.04
CA ASP A 269 -47.46 -29.87 13.56
C ASP A 269 -46.49 -29.26 12.54
N LEU A 270 -46.59 -29.67 11.27
CA LEU A 270 -45.77 -29.12 10.18
C LEU A 270 -45.97 -27.62 9.99
N ILE A 271 -47.20 -27.12 10.07
CA ILE A 271 -47.48 -25.68 9.96
C ILE A 271 -46.89 -24.90 11.14
N ASN A 272 -47.04 -25.42 12.36
CA ASN A 272 -46.48 -24.77 13.54
C ASN A 272 -44.95 -24.68 13.44
N VAL A 273 -44.29 -25.80 13.11
CA VAL A 273 -42.83 -25.85 12.93
C VAL A 273 -42.38 -24.96 11.77
N ALA A 274 -43.09 -24.96 10.64
CA ALA A 274 -42.79 -24.06 9.53
C ALA A 274 -42.94 -22.59 9.92
N GLY A 275 -43.96 -22.24 10.70
CA GLY A 275 -44.17 -20.89 11.24
C GLY A 275 -43.03 -20.44 12.15
N GLU A 276 -42.60 -21.28 13.08
CA GLU A 276 -41.45 -21.01 13.96
C GLU A 276 -40.15 -20.82 13.15
N HIS A 277 -39.91 -21.65 12.14
CA HIS A 277 -38.74 -21.50 11.27
C HIS A 277 -38.78 -20.24 10.42
N ILE A 278 -39.94 -19.86 9.88
CA ILE A 278 -40.12 -18.62 9.13
C ILE A 278 -39.77 -17.42 10.01
N GLU A 279 -40.31 -17.37 11.23
CA GLU A 279 -40.05 -16.29 12.18
C GLU A 279 -38.56 -16.23 12.56
N ALA A 280 -37.94 -17.38 12.82
CA ALA A 280 -36.52 -17.47 13.14
C ALA A 280 -35.63 -16.96 11.98
N VAL A 281 -35.95 -17.31 10.73
CA VAL A 281 -35.21 -16.84 9.55
C VAL A 281 -35.35 -15.33 9.39
N ILE A 282 -36.57 -14.78 9.57
CA ILE A 282 -36.81 -13.33 9.51
C ILE A 282 -35.98 -12.61 10.58
N SER A 283 -36.05 -13.07 11.83
CA SER A 283 -35.33 -12.46 12.95
C SER A 283 -33.80 -12.50 12.75
N GLN A 284 -33.25 -13.65 12.34
CA GLN A 284 -31.82 -13.80 12.06
C GLN A 284 -31.36 -12.85 10.94
N HIS A 285 -32.20 -12.65 9.93
CA HIS A 285 -31.87 -11.79 8.80
C HIS A 285 -31.94 -10.30 9.19
N GLU A 286 -32.89 -9.90 10.03
CA GLU A 286 -32.95 -8.56 10.62
C GLU A 286 -31.72 -8.25 11.49
N GLU A 287 -31.27 -9.20 12.30
CA GLU A 287 -30.05 -9.08 13.11
C GLU A 287 -28.81 -8.92 12.21
N THR A 288 -28.66 -9.79 11.21
CA THR A 288 -27.55 -9.72 10.24
C THR A 288 -27.53 -8.38 9.49
N ARG A 289 -28.71 -7.85 9.12
CA ARG A 289 -28.84 -6.53 8.51
C ARG A 289 -28.31 -5.44 9.44
N LYS A 290 -28.71 -5.48 10.71
CA LYS A 290 -28.30 -4.48 11.70
C LYS A 290 -26.78 -4.49 11.90
N GLU A 291 -26.17 -5.66 12.06
CA GLU A 291 -24.71 -5.79 12.17
C GLU A 291 -23.98 -5.25 10.93
N ARG A 292 -24.54 -5.51 9.74
CA ARG A 292 -23.99 -4.99 8.48
C ARG A 292 -24.07 -3.47 8.42
N ASP A 293 -25.19 -2.87 8.80
CA ASP A 293 -25.38 -1.42 8.77
C ASP A 293 -24.45 -0.72 9.79
N GLU A 294 -24.27 -1.30 10.98
CA GLU A 294 -23.25 -0.85 11.95
C GLU A 294 -21.83 -0.99 11.39
N GLY A 295 -21.53 -2.09 10.68
CA GLY A 295 -20.26 -2.32 10.00
C GLY A 295 -19.97 -1.29 8.91
N ILE A 296 -20.98 -0.88 8.14
CA ILE A 296 -20.87 0.17 7.13
C ILE A 296 -20.58 1.53 7.78
N GLU A 297 -21.25 1.86 8.89
CA GLU A 297 -20.98 3.10 9.63
C GLU A 297 -19.54 3.13 10.17
N HIS A 298 -19.07 2.01 10.75
CA HIS A 298 -17.69 1.87 11.19
C HIS A 298 -16.68 2.01 10.03
N LEU A 299 -16.95 1.38 8.89
CA LEU A 299 -16.12 1.53 7.69
C LEU A 299 -16.10 2.97 7.17
N ALA A 300 -17.23 3.68 7.20
CA ALA A 300 -17.31 5.08 6.80
C ALA A 300 -16.45 5.97 7.72
N LYS A 301 -16.54 5.78 9.05
CA LYS A 301 -15.68 6.49 10.02
C LYS A 301 -14.21 6.16 9.82
N PHE A 302 -13.88 4.87 9.67
CA PHE A 302 -12.52 4.41 9.44
C PHE A 302 -11.93 4.98 8.15
N SER A 303 -12.71 4.99 7.06
CA SER A 303 -12.34 5.58 5.78
C SER A 303 -12.07 7.09 5.89
N SER A 304 -12.92 7.82 6.62
CA SER A 304 -12.71 9.25 6.88
C SER A 304 -11.41 9.49 7.67
N ASN A 305 -11.14 8.68 8.69
CA ASN A 305 -9.92 8.79 9.49
C ASN A 305 -8.66 8.49 8.64
N ILE A 306 -8.70 7.43 7.83
CA ILE A 306 -7.60 7.11 6.91
C ILE A 306 -7.37 8.24 5.91
N THR A 307 -8.43 8.80 5.34
CA THR A 307 -8.32 9.94 4.41
C THR A 307 -7.58 11.10 5.06
N LEU A 308 -7.94 11.46 6.29
CA LEU A 308 -7.29 12.53 7.04
C LEU A 308 -5.82 12.22 7.40
N GLU A 309 -5.52 10.98 7.79
CA GLU A 309 -4.13 10.54 8.04
C GLU A 309 -3.27 10.58 6.78
N ILE A 310 -3.85 10.20 5.62
CA ILE A 310 -3.18 10.28 4.33
C ILE A 310 -2.94 11.73 3.93
N GLU A 311 -3.92 12.61 4.10
CA GLU A 311 -3.75 14.06 3.88
C GLU A 311 -2.61 14.62 4.73
N ASN A 312 -2.54 14.26 6.02
CA ASN A 312 -1.44 14.65 6.90
C ASN A 312 -0.08 14.07 6.47
N ALA A 313 -0.06 12.82 5.98
CA ALA A 313 1.14 12.20 5.44
C ALA A 313 1.63 12.90 4.16
N LEU A 314 0.71 13.33 3.28
CA LEU A 314 1.04 14.12 2.09
C LEU A 314 1.60 15.49 2.45
N VAL A 315 1.07 16.16 3.49
CA VAL A 315 1.68 17.40 4.01
C VAL A 315 3.08 17.13 4.55
N SER A 316 3.27 16.03 5.26
CA SER A 316 4.59 15.63 5.77
C SER A 316 5.60 15.31 4.65
N MET A 317 5.15 14.90 3.46
CA MET A 317 6.02 14.71 2.30
C MET A 317 6.64 16.03 1.79
N GLN A 318 6.08 17.20 2.10
CA GLN A 318 6.74 18.50 1.80
C GLN A 318 8.09 18.66 2.51
N PHE A 319 8.28 18.00 3.66
CA PHE A 319 9.59 17.94 4.30
C PHE A 319 10.62 17.24 3.40
N GLN A 320 10.20 16.22 2.66
CA GLN A 320 11.10 15.53 1.75
C GLN A 320 11.51 16.40 0.56
N ASP A 321 10.59 17.15 -0.04
CA ASP A 321 10.95 18.12 -1.09
C ASP A 321 12.01 19.10 -0.58
N ARG A 322 11.86 19.56 0.66
CA ARG A 322 12.84 20.42 1.32
C ARG A 322 14.19 19.73 1.53
N VAL A 323 14.22 18.45 1.94
CA VAL A 323 15.46 17.67 2.07
C VAL A 323 16.14 17.49 0.72
N SER A 324 15.39 17.15 -0.32
CA SER A 324 15.89 17.00 -1.69
C SER A 324 16.53 18.31 -2.20
N GLN A 325 15.92 19.47 -1.91
CA GLN A 325 16.49 20.77 -2.24
C GLN A 325 17.82 21.03 -1.54
N ILE A 326 17.88 20.83 -0.22
CA ILE A 326 19.11 21.04 0.57
C ILE A 326 20.23 20.15 0.06
N LEU A 327 19.94 18.86 -0.14
CA LEU A 327 20.90 17.90 -0.67
C LEU A 327 21.35 18.29 -2.09
N GLY A 328 20.44 18.77 -2.94
CA GLY A 328 20.77 19.28 -4.28
C GLY A 328 21.74 20.46 -4.23
N HIS A 329 21.53 21.42 -3.32
CA HIS A 329 22.46 22.54 -3.14
C HIS A 329 23.85 22.09 -2.66
N VAL A 330 23.90 21.13 -1.74
CA VAL A 330 25.16 20.54 -1.26
C VAL A 330 25.88 19.84 -2.41
N GLN A 331 25.19 18.99 -3.16
CA GLN A 331 25.73 18.28 -4.33
C GLN A 331 26.32 19.23 -5.37
N HIS A 332 25.59 20.31 -5.66
CA HIS A 332 26.05 21.33 -6.60
C HIS A 332 27.27 22.09 -6.08
N SER A 333 27.28 22.45 -4.79
CA SER A 333 28.42 23.13 -4.16
C SER A 333 29.67 22.25 -4.12
N MET A 334 29.50 20.94 -3.90
CA MET A 334 30.60 19.97 -3.93
C MET A 334 31.20 19.83 -5.34
N SER A 335 30.35 19.82 -6.36
CA SER A 335 30.76 19.77 -7.76
C SER A 335 31.50 21.04 -8.18
N GLU A 336 30.97 22.22 -7.84
CA GLU A 336 31.59 23.52 -8.12
C GLU A 336 32.95 23.65 -7.40
N LEU A 337 33.05 23.21 -6.13
CA LEU A 337 34.32 23.21 -5.39
C LEU A 337 35.34 22.23 -5.98
N SER A 338 34.90 21.05 -6.43
CA SER A 338 35.77 20.08 -7.11
C SER A 338 36.39 20.68 -8.38
N GLU A 339 35.58 21.36 -9.19
CA GLU A 339 36.03 22.00 -10.43
C GLU A 339 37.02 23.14 -10.16
N LEU A 340 36.78 23.96 -9.13
CA LEU A 340 37.70 25.03 -8.70
C LEU A 340 39.06 24.48 -8.25
N ILE A 341 39.07 23.35 -7.53
CA ILE A 341 40.29 22.67 -7.09
C ILE A 341 41.05 22.06 -8.28
N GLU A 342 40.35 21.51 -9.27
CA GLU A 342 40.96 20.87 -10.44
C GLU A 342 41.61 21.90 -11.40
N ASN A 343 40.97 23.04 -11.59
CA ASN A 343 41.41 24.08 -12.53
C ASN A 343 42.58 24.96 -12.02
N HIS A 344 43.14 24.66 -10.85
CA HIS A 344 44.24 25.42 -10.20
C HIS A 344 43.94 26.92 -10.07
N GLN A 345 42.66 27.31 -10.02
CA GLN A 345 42.30 28.69 -9.75
C GLN A 345 42.56 29.00 -8.29
N ASN A 346 42.97 30.23 -8.00
CA ASN A 346 43.05 30.69 -6.63
C ASN A 346 41.61 30.66 -6.08
N VAL A 347 41.32 29.74 -5.17
CA VAL A 347 39.97 29.54 -4.66
C VAL A 347 39.59 30.76 -3.84
N ASP A 348 38.76 31.61 -4.41
CA ASP A 348 38.15 32.74 -3.71
C ASP A 348 37.02 32.20 -2.82
N ILE A 349 37.37 31.90 -1.57
CA ILE A 349 36.47 31.32 -0.58
C ILE A 349 35.30 32.28 -0.29
N GLU A 350 35.54 33.60 -0.27
CA GLU A 350 34.49 34.58 0.01
C GLU A 350 33.43 34.58 -1.09
N ASN A 351 33.85 34.63 -2.36
CA ASN A 351 32.94 34.57 -3.50
C ASN A 351 32.22 33.21 -3.60
N PHE A 352 32.90 32.10 -3.28
CA PHE A 352 32.26 30.78 -3.24
C PHE A 352 31.17 30.71 -2.17
N LEU A 353 31.42 31.20 -0.95
CA LEU A 353 30.44 31.26 0.12
C LEU A 353 29.25 32.16 -0.24
N GLU A 354 29.49 33.30 -0.88
CA GLU A 354 28.44 34.21 -1.34
C GLU A 354 27.55 33.57 -2.41
N LYS A 355 28.14 32.88 -3.39
CA LYS A 355 27.39 32.11 -4.40
C LYS A 355 26.58 30.98 -3.81
N MET A 356 27.14 30.26 -2.83
CA MET A 356 26.44 29.18 -2.13
C MET A 356 25.23 29.73 -1.37
N ALA A 357 25.41 30.86 -0.66
CA ALA A 357 24.34 31.57 0.03
C ALA A 357 23.21 32.02 -0.90
N GLY A 358 23.55 32.50 -2.11
CA GLY A 358 22.57 32.96 -3.11
C GLY A 358 21.70 31.84 -3.71
N LYS A 359 22.09 30.57 -3.57
CA LYS A 359 21.36 29.41 -4.10
C LYS A 359 20.41 28.79 -3.06
N TYR A 360 20.50 29.16 -1.78
CA TYR A 360 19.64 28.58 -0.74
C TYR A 360 18.18 28.96 -0.91
N THR A 361 17.30 27.96 -0.86
CA THR A 361 15.85 28.15 -0.92
C THR A 361 15.24 28.13 0.48
N THR A 362 15.90 27.51 1.46
CA THR A 362 15.32 27.31 2.80
C THR A 362 15.82 28.32 3.83
N SER A 363 15.01 28.60 4.86
CA SER A 363 15.40 29.48 5.98
C SER A 363 16.48 28.85 6.86
N SER A 364 16.43 27.53 7.07
CA SER A 364 17.41 26.81 7.89
C SER A 364 18.81 26.77 7.27
N GLU A 365 18.94 26.63 5.93
CA GLU A 365 20.24 26.74 5.25
C GLU A 365 20.85 28.13 5.45
N ARG A 366 20.04 29.18 5.25
CA ARG A 366 20.47 30.58 5.44
C ARG A 366 20.89 30.86 6.87
N GLU A 367 20.13 30.37 7.86
CA GLU A 367 20.49 30.52 9.27
C GLU A 367 21.79 29.77 9.62
N ALA A 368 21.94 28.53 9.15
CA ALA A 368 23.16 27.75 9.38
C ALA A 368 24.38 28.43 8.76
N HIS A 369 24.26 28.91 7.53
CA HIS A 369 25.30 29.66 6.84
C HIS A 369 25.66 30.95 7.59
N ARG A 370 24.67 31.73 8.01
CA ARG A 370 24.88 32.97 8.78
C ARG A 370 25.58 32.70 10.11
N LYS A 371 25.19 31.65 10.85
CA LYS A 371 25.83 31.28 12.13
C LYS A 371 27.31 30.92 11.96
N LEU A 372 27.67 30.31 10.84
CA LEU A 372 29.02 29.80 10.59
C LEU A 372 29.93 30.82 9.88
N THR A 373 29.39 31.70 9.05
CA THR A 373 30.16 32.69 8.27
C THR A 373 30.10 34.11 8.84
N GLY A 374 29.10 34.43 9.65
CA GLY A 374 28.89 35.77 10.21
C GLY A 374 28.36 36.81 9.20
N THR A 375 28.14 36.41 7.94
CA THR A 375 27.68 37.30 6.87
C THR A 375 26.15 37.24 6.77
N GLU A 376 25.48 38.41 6.77
CA GLU A 376 24.06 38.49 6.41
C GLU A 376 23.91 38.22 4.91
N THR A 377 23.21 37.13 4.57
CA THR A 377 22.82 36.87 3.20
C THR A 377 21.83 37.96 2.78
N THR A 378 22.20 38.83 1.84
CA THR A 378 21.37 39.93 1.35
C THR A 378 20.01 39.40 0.92
N GLU A 379 18.94 40.05 1.41
CA GLU A 379 17.56 39.70 1.09
C GLU A 379 17.31 39.73 -0.42
N ALA A 380 17.34 38.57 -1.08
CA ALA A 380 16.56 38.39 -2.29
C ALA A 380 15.10 38.23 -1.86
N SER A 381 14.41 39.37 -1.83
CA SER A 381 12.96 39.51 -1.61
C SER A 381 12.16 38.47 -2.41
N ARG A 382 11.76 37.40 -1.74
CA ARG A 382 10.58 36.56 -1.99
C ARG A 382 10.27 35.85 -0.67
N GLU A 383 9.78 36.61 0.30
CA GLU A 383 8.94 36.03 1.34
C GLU A 383 7.66 35.53 0.66
N SER A 384 7.60 34.25 0.34
CA SER A 384 6.35 33.51 0.52
C SER A 384 6.33 33.11 2.00
N SER A 385 5.88 34.05 2.83
CA SER A 385 5.28 33.70 4.10
C SER A 385 4.01 32.90 3.80
N GLU A 386 4.15 31.59 3.61
CA GLU A 386 3.03 30.66 3.64
C GLU A 386 3.42 29.50 4.56
N GLY A 387 3.30 29.77 5.86
CA GLY A 387 2.82 28.76 6.80
C GLY A 387 1.29 28.63 6.77
N ASP A 388 0.65 29.01 5.65
CA ASP A 388 -0.80 29.00 5.46
C ASP A 388 -1.09 28.82 3.96
N VAL A 389 -0.75 27.64 3.43
CA VAL A 389 -1.29 27.21 2.14
C VAL A 389 -2.70 26.69 2.42
N VAL A 390 -3.67 27.60 2.37
CA VAL A 390 -5.09 27.26 2.28
C VAL A 390 -5.32 26.62 0.91
N PHE A 391 -5.78 25.36 0.88
CA PHE A 391 -6.46 24.83 -0.31
C PHE A 391 -7.70 24.02 0.07
N PHE A 392 -8.68 24.15 -0.84
CA PHE A 392 -10.05 23.63 -0.83
C PHE A 392 -10.19 22.12 -0.65
#